data_AF-A0AA40G0V6-F1
#
_entry.id   AF-A0AA40G0V6-F1
#
_cell.length_a   1.000
_cell.length_b   1.000
_cell.length_c   1.000
_cell.angle_alpha   90.00
_cell.angle_beta   90.00
_cell.angle_gamma   90.00
#
_symmetry.space_group_name_H-M   'P 1'
#
loop_
_entity.id
_entity.type
_entity.pdbx_description
1 polymer ?
#
loop_
_entity_poly.entity_id
_entity_poly.type
_entity_poly.pdbx_seq_one_letter_code
_entity_poly.pdbx_strand_id
1 'polypeptide(L)'
;MIRFKQEYYESDGDIVASRKKLITNWEPKREVWPLRYGTALTAGLAAINGMVLNSIFRRKLKLRYNGLKFSMIFLSTGSAILAYVSHETYVTEQIVLFQQKCLSCLQLKAIAIQQANSLLYALISVPAVNLALV
;
A
#
# COMPACT_ATOMS: atom_id res chain seq x y z
N MET A 1 1.30 37.01 28.77
CA MET A 1 2.03 35.80 29.18
C MET A 1 1.68 34.69 28.20
N ILE A 2 2.42 34.59 27.10
CA ILE A 2 2.23 33.57 26.08
C ILE A 2 2.98 32.33 26.59
N ARG A 3 2.25 31.27 26.95
CA ARG A 3 2.87 29.98 27.28
C ARG A 3 3.47 29.42 25.99
N PHE A 4 4.78 29.54 25.83
CA PHE A 4 5.56 28.61 25.03
C PHE A 4 5.44 27.24 25.72
N LYS A 5 4.38 26.50 25.36
CA LYS A 5 4.23 25.11 25.78
C LYS A 5 5.28 24.33 25.02
N GLN A 6 6.35 24.00 25.74
CA GLN A 6 7.34 22.98 25.44
C GLN A 6 7.79 22.86 23.98
N GLU A 7 9.09 22.98 23.79
CA GLU A 7 9.85 22.21 22.81
C GLU A 7 9.60 20.70 23.02
N TYR A 8 8.41 20.23 22.65
CA TYR A 8 8.05 18.82 22.61
C TYR A 8 8.78 18.27 21.39
N TYR A 9 9.57 17.21 21.57
CA TYR A 9 9.98 16.32 20.49
C TYR A 9 8.68 15.78 19.87
N GLU A 10 8.08 16.54 18.95
CA GLU A 10 6.92 16.12 18.18
C GLU A 10 7.43 14.99 17.29
N SER A 11 7.11 13.75 17.66
CA SER A 11 7.52 12.57 16.91
C SER A 11 6.99 12.70 15.48
N ASP A 12 7.76 12.29 14.47
CA ASP A 12 7.36 12.38 13.06
C ASP A 12 5.95 11.79 12.82
N GLY A 13 5.58 10.77 13.60
CA GLY A 13 4.24 10.17 13.59
C GLY A 13 3.11 11.12 14.03
N ASP A 14 3.34 11.96 15.03
CA ASP A 14 2.35 12.93 15.52
C ASP A 14 2.14 14.07 14.50
N ILE A 15 3.23 14.52 13.87
CA ILE A 15 3.20 15.48 12.75
C ILE A 15 2.40 14.91 11.59
N VAL A 16 2.67 13.66 11.20
CA VAL A 16 1.95 12.97 10.13
C VAL A 16 0.46 12.86 10.46
N ALA A 17 0.11 12.48 11.70
CA ALA A 17 -1.28 12.34 12.12
C ALA A 17 -2.03 13.68 12.07
N SER A 18 -1.40 14.76 12.55
CA SER A 18 -1.97 16.11 12.52
C SER A 18 -2.20 16.59 11.08
N ARG A 19 -1.20 16.42 10.19
CA ARG A 19 -1.33 16.79 8.78
C ARG A 19 -2.34 15.93 8.04
N LYS A 20 -2.43 14.62 8.31
CA LYS A 20 -3.48 13.75 7.77
C LYS A 20 -4.88 14.21 8.19
N LYS A 21 -5.06 14.66 9.44
CA LYS A 21 -6.33 15.27 9.89
C LYS A 21 -6.65 16.58 9.16
N LEU A 22 -5.64 17.38 8.81
CA LEU A 22 -5.87 18.57 7.99
C LEU A 22 -6.31 18.19 6.57
N ILE A 23 -5.64 17.21 5.96
CA ILE A 23 -5.96 16.72 4.61
C ILE A 23 -7.38 16.15 4.55
N THR A 24 -7.83 15.41 5.56
CA THR A 24 -9.18 14.82 5.56
C THR A 24 -10.30 15.85 5.70
N ASN A 25 -10.03 16.96 6.37
CA ASN A 25 -10.96 18.08 6.58
C ASN A 25 -10.85 19.19 5.54
N TRP A 26 -9.94 19.08 4.57
CA TRP A 26 -9.71 20.11 3.56
C TRP A 26 -10.91 20.29 2.62
N GLU A 27 -11.30 21.54 2.38
CA GLU A 27 -12.31 21.96 1.41
C GLU A 27 -11.67 22.89 0.36
N PRO A 28 -11.90 22.66 -0.95
CA PRO A 28 -12.71 21.61 -1.55
C PRO A 28 -11.99 20.25 -1.60
N LYS A 29 -12.71 19.17 -1.28
CA LYS A 29 -12.17 17.79 -1.21
C LYS A 29 -11.57 17.27 -2.53
N ARG A 30 -11.91 17.90 -3.66
CA ARG A 30 -11.42 17.52 -4.99
C ARG A 30 -9.93 17.79 -5.18
N GLU A 31 -9.35 18.76 -4.48
CA GLU A 31 -7.93 19.12 -4.63
C GLU A 31 -7.02 18.10 -3.93
N VAL A 32 -7.48 17.55 -2.81
CA VAL A 32 -6.72 16.62 -1.96
C VAL A 32 -7.07 15.15 -2.20
N TRP A 33 -7.92 14.85 -3.18
CA TRP A 33 -8.37 13.49 -3.47
C TRP A 33 -7.23 12.48 -3.69
N PRO A 34 -6.11 12.81 -4.37
CA PRO A 34 -5.04 11.85 -4.62
C PRO A 34 -4.31 11.48 -3.31
N LEU A 35 -4.14 12.44 -2.40
CA LEU A 35 -3.54 12.19 -1.08
C LEU A 35 -4.49 11.41 -0.17
N ARG A 36 -5.80 11.62 -0.31
CA ARG A 36 -6.81 10.96 0.52
C ARG A 36 -7.07 9.51 0.12
N TYR A 37 -7.14 9.23 -1.18
CA TYR A 37 -7.54 7.94 -1.71
C TYR A 37 -6.40 7.18 -2.41
N GLY A 38 -5.23 7.78 -2.59
CA GLY A 38 -4.11 7.18 -3.30
C GLY A 38 -3.66 5.85 -2.71
N THR A 39 -3.49 5.76 -1.39
CA THR A 39 -3.11 4.51 -0.71
C THR A 39 -4.17 3.42 -0.87
N ALA A 40 -5.45 3.79 -0.73
CA ALA A 40 -6.57 2.87 -0.92
C ALA A 40 -6.67 2.36 -2.38
N LEU A 41 -6.44 3.22 -3.36
CA LEU A 41 -6.41 2.84 -4.78
C LEU A 41 -5.26 1.88 -5.08
N THR A 42 -4.07 2.17 -4.56
CA THR A 42 -2.90 1.31 -4.70
C THR A 42 -3.15 -0.07 -4.08
N ALA A 43 -3.80 -0.13 -2.91
CA ALA A 43 -4.19 -1.37 -2.27
C ALA A 43 -5.22 -2.16 -3.10
N GLY A 44 -6.24 -1.48 -3.64
CA GLY A 44 -7.25 -2.09 -4.51
C GLY A 44 -6.65 -2.67 -5.80
N LEU A 45 -5.75 -1.94 -6.45
CA LEU A 45 -5.04 -2.43 -7.64
C LEU A 45 -4.13 -3.61 -7.30
N ALA A 46 -3.45 -3.59 -6.16
CA ALA A 46 -2.64 -4.71 -5.70
C ALA A 46 -3.49 -5.96 -5.41
N ALA A 47 -4.71 -5.79 -4.89
CA ALA A 47 -5.66 -6.88 -4.69
C ALA A 47 -6.00 -7.58 -6.01
N ILE A 48 -6.38 -6.79 -7.02
CA ILE A 48 -6.69 -7.27 -8.37
C ILE A 48 -5.47 -8.00 -8.96
N ASN A 49 -4.28 -7.44 -8.82
CA ASN A 49 -3.05 -8.06 -9.31
C ASN A 49 -2.80 -9.43 -8.65
N GLY A 50 -3.00 -9.53 -7.32
CA GLY A 50 -2.91 -10.80 -6.59
C GLY A 50 -3.90 -11.85 -7.09
N MET A 51 -5.14 -11.45 -7.39
CA MET A 51 -6.14 -12.34 -7.99
C MET A 51 -5.73 -12.83 -9.38
N VAL A 52 -5.26 -11.93 -10.25
CA VAL A 52 -4.82 -12.26 -11.61
C VAL A 52 -3.66 -13.23 -11.56
N LEU A 53 -2.61 -12.96 -10.78
CA LEU A 53 -1.44 -13.82 -10.65
C LEU A 53 -1.80 -15.20 -10.10
N ASN A 54 -2.63 -15.26 -9.05
CA ASN A 54 -3.10 -16.53 -8.52
C ASN A 54 -3.91 -17.32 -9.56
N SER A 55 -4.73 -16.66 -10.37
CA SER A 55 -5.50 -17.32 -11.43
C SER A 55 -4.60 -17.95 -12.51
N ILE A 56 -3.52 -17.27 -12.89
CA ILE A 56 -2.54 -17.76 -13.88
C ILE A 56 -1.82 -19.00 -13.32
N PHE A 57 -1.32 -18.93 -12.09
CA PHE A 57 -0.64 -20.06 -11.44
C PHE A 57 -1.56 -21.27 -11.23
N ARG A 58 -2.79 -21.06 -10.78
CA ARG A 58 -3.76 -22.16 -10.60
C ARG A 58 -4.13 -22.83 -11.91
N ARG A 59 -4.21 -22.09 -13.01
CA ARG A 59 -4.40 -22.66 -14.35
C ARG A 59 -3.22 -23.55 -14.76
N LYS A 60 -1.98 -23.15 -14.45
CA LYS A 60 -0.77 -23.93 -14.74
C LYS A 60 -0.68 -25.20 -13.89
N LEU A 61 -1.04 -25.14 -12.61
CA LEU A 61 -1.02 -26.27 -11.68
C LEU A 61 -2.27 -27.17 -11.75
N LYS A 62 -3.29 -26.79 -12.55
CA LYS A 62 -4.57 -27.52 -12.72
C LYS A 62 -5.37 -27.75 -11.43
N LEU A 63 -5.27 -26.84 -10.45
CA LEU A 63 -5.89 -26.99 -9.11
C LEU A 63 -7.44 -26.95 -9.06
N ARG A 64 -8.15 -26.86 -10.20
CA ARG A 64 -9.63 -26.78 -10.32
C ARG A 64 -10.30 -26.05 -9.13
N TYR A 65 -10.99 -26.78 -8.25
CA TYR A 65 -11.80 -26.24 -7.15
C TYR A 65 -11.11 -26.26 -5.79
N ASN A 66 -10.01 -26.99 -5.64
CA ASN A 66 -9.33 -27.12 -4.35
C ASN A 66 -8.77 -25.76 -3.91
N GLY A 67 -9.18 -25.33 -2.72
CA GLY A 67 -8.71 -24.10 -2.08
C GLY A 67 -8.91 -22.81 -2.89
N LEU A 68 -9.85 -22.77 -3.84
CA LEU A 68 -10.03 -21.61 -4.74
C LEU A 68 -10.35 -20.34 -3.96
N LYS A 69 -11.36 -20.39 -3.08
CA LYS A 69 -11.78 -19.23 -2.28
C LYS A 69 -10.67 -18.80 -1.31
N PHE A 70 -10.05 -19.76 -0.63
CA PHE A 70 -8.99 -19.50 0.35
C PHE A 70 -7.77 -18.84 -0.31
N SER A 71 -7.21 -19.44 -1.36
CA SER A 71 -6.05 -18.89 -2.06
C SER A 71 -6.33 -17.52 -2.68
N MET A 72 -7.51 -17.31 -3.29
CA MET A 72 -7.88 -16.02 -3.86
C MET A 72 -8.00 -14.93 -2.80
N ILE A 73 -8.74 -15.17 -1.71
CA ILE A 73 -8.93 -14.18 -0.65
C ILE A 73 -7.59 -13.90 0.03
N PHE A 74 -6.82 -14.94 0.37
CA PHE A 74 -5.56 -14.80 1.09
C PHE A 74 -4.53 -14.01 0.27
N LEU A 75 -4.30 -14.39 -1.00
CA LEU A 75 -3.30 -13.74 -1.84
C LEU A 75 -3.71 -12.32 -2.25
N SER A 76 -5.00 -12.10 -2.51
CA SER A 76 -5.53 -10.76 -2.83
C SER A 76 -5.48 -9.84 -1.62
N THR A 77 -5.81 -10.31 -0.43
CA THR A 77 -5.82 -9.49 0.77
C THR A 77 -4.39 -9.21 1.23
N GLY A 78 -3.53 -10.22 1.18
CA GLY A 78 -2.12 -10.08 1.51
C GLY A 78 -1.40 -9.09 0.60
N SER A 79 -1.63 -9.14 -0.72
CA SER A 79 -1.05 -8.17 -1.66
C SER A 79 -1.58 -6.76 -1.41
N ALA A 80 -2.87 -6.60 -1.09
CA ALA A 80 -3.48 -5.31 -0.78
C ALA A 80 -2.89 -4.68 0.48
N ILE A 81 -2.76 -5.44 1.56
CA ILE A 81 -2.21 -4.96 2.83
C ILE A 81 -0.74 -4.55 2.66
N LEU A 82 0.07 -5.37 2.00
CA LEU A 82 1.48 -5.06 1.74
C LEU A 82 1.64 -3.79 0.90
N ALA A 83 0.82 -3.64 -0.15
CA ALA A 83 0.82 -2.44 -0.96
C ALA A 83 0.37 -1.20 -0.18
N TYR A 84 -0.66 -1.34 0.66
CA TYR A 84 -1.13 -0.27 1.52
C TYR A 84 -0.02 0.21 2.48
N VAL A 85 0.54 -0.71 3.26
CA VAL A 85 1.56 -0.39 4.27
C VAL A 85 2.82 0.19 3.63
N SER A 86 3.28 -0.38 2.52
CA SER A 86 4.48 0.11 1.83
C SER A 86 4.26 1.48 1.19
N HIS A 87 3.10 1.73 0.58
CA HIS A 87 2.80 3.04 0.01
C HIS A 87 2.59 4.10 1.11
N GLU A 88 1.94 3.73 2.21
CA GLU A 88 1.72 4.64 3.35
C GLU A 88 3.06 5.11 3.94
N THR A 89 3.97 4.18 4.24
CA THR A 89 5.24 4.46 4.91
C THR A 89 6.28 5.11 4.01
N TYR A 90 6.47 4.59 2.79
CA TYR A 90 7.58 5.05 1.95
C TYR A 90 7.23 6.21 1.01
N VAL A 91 5.95 6.46 0.76
CA VAL A 91 5.48 7.49 -0.18
C VAL A 91 4.65 8.53 0.55
N THR A 92 3.53 8.13 1.17
CA THR A 92 2.57 9.08 1.76
C THR A 92 3.17 9.84 2.94
N GLU A 93 3.86 9.18 3.86
CA GLU A 93 4.51 9.84 5.00
C GLU A 93 5.57 10.85 4.56
N GLN A 94 6.36 10.52 3.53
CA GLN A 94 7.37 11.44 3.00
C GLN A 94 6.73 12.71 2.42
N ILE A 95 5.66 12.54 1.62
CA ILE A 95 4.86 13.64 1.07
C ILE A 95 4.35 14.53 2.20
N VAL A 96 3.72 13.93 3.20
CA VAL A 96 3.10 14.62 4.32
C VAL A 96 4.14 15.36 5.15
N LEU A 97 5.33 14.81 5.35
CA LEU A 97 6.42 15.45 6.09
C LEU A 97 7.16 16.54 5.29
N PHE A 98 6.85 16.73 4.01
CA PHE A 98 7.57 17.64 3.10
C PHE A 98 9.07 17.32 2.99
N GLN A 99 9.45 16.05 3.10
CA GLN A 99 10.86 15.62 3.03
C GLN A 99 11.35 15.33 1.60
N GLN A 100 10.47 15.36 0.60
CA GLN A 100 10.84 15.17 -0.81
C GLN A 100 11.69 16.32 -1.37
N LYS A 101 12.87 16.00 -1.90
CA LYS A 101 13.71 16.95 -2.66
C LYS A 101 13.37 16.98 -4.16
N CYS A 102 12.82 15.90 -4.72
CA CYS A 102 12.51 15.76 -6.14
C CYS A 102 11.26 14.89 -6.37
N LEU A 103 10.31 15.39 -7.18
CA LEU A 103 9.07 14.69 -7.52
C LEU A 103 9.32 13.41 -8.34
N SER A 104 10.22 13.48 -9.32
CA SER A 104 10.55 12.32 -10.16
C SER A 104 11.19 11.19 -9.36
N CYS A 105 12.05 11.51 -8.39
CA CYS A 105 12.65 10.52 -7.50
C CYS A 105 11.59 9.80 -6.65
N LEU A 106 10.61 10.55 -6.14
CA LEU A 106 9.51 9.98 -5.36
C LEU A 106 8.64 9.06 -6.22
N GLN A 107 8.32 9.46 -7.46
CA GLN A 107 7.54 8.63 -8.37
C GLN A 107 8.26 7.32 -8.73
N LEU A 108 9.55 7.39 -9.07
CA LEU A 108 10.36 6.20 -9.36
C LEU A 108 10.46 5.28 -8.15
N LYS A 109 10.62 5.85 -6.95
CA LYS A 109 10.61 5.08 -5.70
C LYS A 109 9.28 4.38 -5.46
N ALA A 110 8.16 5.07 -5.67
CA ALA A 110 6.83 4.49 -5.52
C ALA A 110 6.62 3.31 -6.48
N ILE A 111 7.00 3.49 -7.76
CA ILE A 111 6.94 2.42 -8.77
C ILE A 111 7.84 1.25 -8.37
N ALA A 112 9.08 1.51 -7.98
CA ALA A 112 10.02 0.46 -7.59
C ALA A 112 9.51 -0.36 -6.41
N ILE A 113 8.97 0.29 -5.37
CA ILE A 113 8.43 -0.38 -4.18
C ILE A 113 7.17 -1.19 -4.55
N GLN A 114 6.27 -0.62 -5.34
CA GLN A 114 5.04 -1.30 -5.75
C GLN A 114 5.33 -2.54 -6.62
N GLN A 115 6.29 -2.41 -7.54
CA GLN A 115 6.71 -3.52 -8.41
C GLN A 115 7.46 -4.60 -7.63
N ALA A 116 8.37 -4.19 -6.73
CA ALA A 116 9.10 -5.13 -5.88
C ALA A 116 8.12 -5.92 -5.00
N ASN A 117 7.18 -5.25 -4.34
CA ASN A 117 6.16 -5.92 -3.54
C ASN A 117 5.31 -6.85 -4.40
N SER A 118 4.80 -6.38 -5.55
CA SER A 118 3.94 -7.19 -6.41
C SER A 118 4.64 -8.45 -6.94
N LEU A 119 5.87 -8.31 -7.44
CA LEU A 119 6.62 -9.43 -8.02
C LEU A 119 7.13 -10.37 -6.94
N LEU A 120 7.87 -9.87 -5.95
CA LEU A 120 8.50 -10.71 -4.93
C LEU A 120 7.45 -11.41 -4.06
N TYR A 121 6.40 -10.70 -3.66
CA TYR A 121 5.31 -11.31 -2.90
C TYR A 121 4.65 -12.41 -3.73
N ALA A 122 4.32 -12.16 -5.00
CA ALA A 122 3.65 -13.15 -5.82
C ALA A 122 4.53 -14.38 -6.12
N LEU A 123 5.81 -14.17 -6.43
CA LEU A 123 6.75 -15.26 -6.73
C LEU A 123 6.93 -16.22 -5.56
N ILE A 124 6.84 -15.74 -4.32
CA ILE A 124 7.03 -16.58 -3.13
C ILE A 124 5.69 -17.11 -2.62
N SER A 125 4.71 -16.22 -2.41
CA SER A 125 3.46 -16.58 -1.75
C SER A 125 2.51 -17.39 -2.64
N VAL A 126 2.45 -17.11 -3.95
CA VAL A 126 1.50 -17.80 -4.85
C VAL A 126 1.86 -19.27 -4.99
N PRO A 127 3.13 -19.67 -5.26
CA PRO A 127 3.49 -21.08 -5.28
C PRO A 127 3.33 -21.75 -3.91
N ALA A 128 3.76 -21.10 -2.83
CA ALA A 128 3.70 -21.68 -1.48
C ALA A 128 2.25 -21.99 -1.06
N VAL A 129 1.33 -21.05 -1.24
CA VAL A 129 -0.09 -21.23 -0.89
C VAL A 129 -0.74 -22.28 -1.78
N ASN A 130 -0.45 -22.28 -3.09
CA ASN A 130 -1.06 -23.27 -3.98
C ASN A 130 -0.49 -24.69 -3.78
N LEU A 131 0.80 -24.83 -3.47
CA LEU A 131 1.40 -26.13 -3.14
C LEU A 131 0.87 -26.70 -1.83
N ALA A 132 0.63 -25.85 -0.83
CA ALA A 132 0.02 -26.27 0.44
C ALA A 132 -1.44 -26.74 0.30
N LEU A 133 -2.10 -26.48 -0.84
CA LEU A 133 -3.47 -26.87 -1.15
C LEU A 133 -3.59 -28.12 -2.04
N VAL A 134 -2.46 -28.63 -2.53
CA VAL A 134 -2.36 -29.91 -3.28
C VAL A 134 -2.29 -31.05 -2.28
#